data_AF-A0AAV9FZ96-F1
#
_entry.id   AF-A0AAV9FZ96-F1
#
_cell.length_a   1.000
_cell.length_b   1.000
_cell.length_c   1.000
_cell.angle_alpha   90.00
_cell.angle_beta   90.00
_cell.angle_gamma   90.00
#
_symmetry.space_group_name_H-M   'P 1'
#
loop_
_entity.id
_entity.type
_entity.pdbx_description
1 polymer ?
#
loop_
_entity_poly.entity_id
_entity_poly.type
_entity_poly.pdbx_seq_one_letter_code
_entity_poly.pdbx_strand_id
1 'polypeptide(L)'
;MHSFKNFYIFSNMKRIIEIVLSTLALILFSPILIGVSFLILLINGLPIFFFQERLGLLKKPFLIFKFRTMKDGKVTNLGYWLRKTGIDELPQIWNILIGNMGIVGPRPLTQLDIDRLNWNGKFHEMRWSVLPGITGLSQLYSGMGARISFCFDRFYLESKNLGLNILIVLLTFVINLFGKNRIREKLKSKLKTRKNKIQWKHWKNHFKKNENRILPKIDFETLELNSNEMRSIAYSLAIFQLGESGEGRIVKEIDKTILFGIDDFYKEALKLFVKEEGRHARILGECIRALKGELIKSNWTEKLFHFGRRLLGIRLKLMVLLAAEVVGICFYKKLSEKIPNGFIKSALLEIVKDEEKHLRFHGDFFRTQVRNFFSKFVFRLLWRFVAFAACVAVILDHRKTFCILGISNWKTFLKFQEIAKTTEDFITEGLEFIPISQNVGTYTKI
;
A
#
# COMPACT_ATOMS: atom_id res chain seq x y z
N MET A 1 -8.97 29.03 8.36
CA MET A 1 -10.04 29.05 9.39
C MET A 1 -10.95 27.81 9.40
N HIS A 2 -11.37 27.27 8.25
CA HIS A 2 -12.32 26.14 8.20
C HIS A 2 -11.77 24.81 8.79
N SER A 3 -10.49 24.49 8.52
CA SER A 3 -9.82 23.29 9.05
C SER A 3 -9.66 23.30 10.57
N PHE A 4 -9.34 24.46 11.17
CA PHE A 4 -9.27 24.62 12.62
C PHE A 4 -10.63 24.43 13.28
N LYS A 5 -11.70 25.02 12.73
CA LYS A 5 -13.07 24.91 13.28
C LYS A 5 -13.53 23.44 13.31
N ASN A 6 -13.26 22.68 12.25
CA ASN A 6 -13.56 21.24 12.17
C ASN A 6 -12.75 20.40 13.17
N PHE A 7 -11.48 20.75 13.40
CA PHE A 7 -10.64 20.09 14.40
C PHE A 7 -11.15 20.32 15.83
N TYR A 8 -11.56 21.55 16.17
CA TYR A 8 -12.16 21.87 17.47
C TYR A 8 -13.51 21.18 17.69
N ILE A 9 -14.40 21.17 16.69
CA ILE A 9 -15.70 20.48 16.77
C ILE A 9 -15.50 18.97 16.99
N PHE A 10 -14.59 18.35 16.23
CA PHE A 10 -14.25 16.94 16.40
C PHE A 10 -13.70 16.63 17.80
N SER A 11 -12.82 17.49 18.32
CA SER A 11 -12.25 17.34 19.67
C SER A 11 -13.32 17.43 20.76
N ASN A 12 -14.26 18.37 20.64
CA ASN A 12 -15.34 18.56 21.62
C ASN A 12 -16.36 17.41 21.59
N MET A 13 -16.78 16.96 20.39
CA MET A 13 -17.66 15.80 20.25
C MET A 13 -17.00 14.53 20.81
N LYS A 14 -15.73 14.29 20.48
CA LYS A 14 -14.97 13.16 21.04
C LYS A 14 -14.99 13.20 22.56
N ARG A 15 -14.75 14.37 23.17
CA ARG A 15 -14.70 14.51 24.62
C ARG A 15 -16.03 14.17 25.29
N ILE A 16 -17.15 14.65 24.73
CA ILE A 16 -18.50 14.34 25.25
C ILE A 16 -18.76 12.84 25.18
N ILE A 17 -18.47 12.20 24.04
CA ILE A 17 -18.63 10.75 23.87
C ILE A 17 -17.78 9.99 24.89
N GLU A 18 -16.52 10.38 25.09
CA GLU A 18 -15.63 9.72 26.05
C GLU A 18 -16.12 9.87 27.50
N ILE A 19 -16.68 11.02 27.88
CA ILE A 19 -17.28 11.23 29.20
C ILE A 19 -18.50 10.32 29.39
N VAL A 20 -19.42 10.30 28.41
CA VAL A 20 -20.63 9.46 28.47
C VAL A 20 -20.26 7.98 28.58
N LEU A 21 -19.39 7.49 27.68
CA LEU A 21 -18.96 6.09 27.68
C LEU A 21 -18.20 5.71 28.96
N SER A 22 -17.36 6.59 29.50
CA SER A 22 -16.62 6.32 30.73
C SER A 22 -17.54 6.31 31.96
N THR A 23 -18.56 7.17 31.99
CA THR A 23 -19.57 7.18 33.05
C THR A 23 -20.37 5.88 33.05
N LEU A 24 -20.86 5.47 31.87
CA LEU A 24 -21.56 4.19 31.70
C LEU A 24 -20.66 3.00 32.07
N ALA A 25 -19.38 3.03 31.69
CA ALA A 25 -18.42 2.00 32.04
C ALA A 25 -18.18 1.92 33.55
N LEU A 26 -18.07 3.05 34.26
CA LEU A 26 -17.94 3.04 35.72
C LEU A 26 -19.16 2.46 36.40
N ILE A 27 -20.37 2.80 35.95
CA ILE A 27 -21.60 2.22 36.51
C ILE A 27 -21.61 0.71 36.28
N LEU A 28 -21.35 0.27 35.05
CA LEU A 28 -21.32 -1.15 34.68
C LEU A 28 -20.25 -1.94 35.44
N PHE A 29 -19.05 -1.38 35.57
CA PHE A 29 -17.93 -2.02 36.26
C PHE A 29 -17.90 -1.75 37.77
N SER A 30 -18.82 -0.96 38.32
CA SER A 30 -18.84 -0.62 39.75
C SER A 30 -18.87 -1.85 40.68
N PRO A 31 -19.62 -2.94 40.40
CA PRO A 31 -19.60 -4.11 41.27
C PRO A 31 -18.22 -4.79 41.29
N ILE A 32 -17.54 -4.81 40.15
CA ILE A 32 -16.18 -5.37 40.02
C ILE A 32 -15.17 -4.47 40.72
N LEU A 33 -15.26 -3.14 40.55
CA LEU A 33 -14.37 -2.19 41.22
C LEU A 33 -14.48 -2.32 42.75
N ILE A 34 -15.70 -2.40 43.29
CA ILE A 34 -15.95 -2.56 44.72
C ILE A 34 -15.46 -3.93 45.21
N GLY A 35 -15.80 -5.01 44.51
CA GLY A 35 -15.39 -6.37 44.87
C GLY A 35 -13.87 -6.54 44.89
N VAL A 36 -13.17 -6.03 43.88
CA VAL A 36 -11.70 -6.04 43.83
C VAL A 36 -11.09 -5.16 44.92
N SER A 37 -11.68 -3.99 45.19
CA SER A 37 -11.24 -3.12 46.28
C SER A 37 -11.30 -3.83 47.63
N PHE A 38 -12.40 -4.55 47.89
CA PHE A 38 -12.58 -5.34 49.11
C PHE A 38 -11.58 -6.51 49.19
N LEU A 39 -11.36 -7.24 48.10
CA LEU A 39 -10.37 -8.33 48.05
C LEU A 39 -8.94 -7.83 48.32
N ILE A 40 -8.56 -6.70 47.74
CA ILE A 40 -7.25 -6.08 48.00
C ILE A 40 -7.15 -5.66 49.47
N LEU A 41 -8.21 -5.07 50.03
CA LEU A 41 -8.23 -4.67 51.44
C LEU A 41 -8.04 -5.87 52.36
N LEU A 42 -8.74 -6.98 52.12
CA LEU A 42 -8.63 -8.19 52.95
C LEU A 42 -7.26 -8.88 52.82
N ILE A 43 -6.72 -8.99 51.61
CA ILE A 43 -5.51 -9.79 51.33
C ILE A 43 -4.23 -8.98 51.50
N ASN A 44 -4.26 -7.70 51.13
CA ASN A 44 -3.08 -6.83 51.04
C ASN A 44 -3.13 -5.63 51.98
N GLY A 45 -4.29 -5.32 52.56
CA GLY A 45 -4.48 -4.12 53.38
C GLY A 45 -4.49 -2.84 52.56
N LEU A 46 -4.41 -1.71 53.25
CA LEU A 46 -4.27 -0.40 52.61
C LEU A 46 -2.83 -0.18 52.10
N PRO A 47 -2.65 0.63 51.04
CA PRO A 47 -3.67 1.24 50.18
C PRO A 47 -4.26 0.27 49.12
N ILE A 48 -5.49 0.54 48.70
CA ILE A 48 -6.21 -0.23 47.65
C ILE A 48 -5.71 0.15 46.25
N PHE A 49 -5.53 1.45 46.01
CA PHE A 49 -5.07 1.98 44.73
C PHE A 49 -3.57 2.24 44.75
N PHE A 50 -2.96 2.06 43.58
CA PHE A 50 -1.62 2.48 43.26
C PHE A 50 -1.67 3.64 42.29
N PHE A 51 -1.03 4.75 42.65
CA PHE A 51 -0.94 5.96 41.84
C PHE A 51 0.47 6.06 41.28
N GLN A 52 0.59 6.36 39.99
CA GLN A 52 1.89 6.57 39.35
C GLN A 52 1.85 7.79 38.46
N GLU A 53 2.88 8.64 38.55
CA GLU A 53 3.02 9.77 37.65
C GLU A 53 3.34 9.31 36.22
N ARG A 54 2.64 9.91 35.26
CA ARG A 54 2.81 9.69 33.82
C ARG A 54 2.73 11.03 33.10
N LEU A 55 3.34 11.10 31.92
CA LEU A 55 3.24 12.29 31.07
C LEU A 55 2.04 12.19 30.12
N GLY A 56 1.19 13.21 30.15
CA GLY A 56 0.00 13.36 29.33
C GLY A 56 0.14 14.43 28.25
N LEU A 57 -0.97 15.08 27.93
CA LEU A 57 -1.02 16.13 26.91
C LEU A 57 0.02 17.24 27.21
N LEU A 58 0.78 17.63 26.20
CA LEU A 58 1.88 18.59 26.28
C LEU A 58 2.94 18.25 27.34
N LYS A 59 3.19 16.94 27.55
CA LYS A 59 4.11 16.41 28.57
C LYS A 59 3.73 16.84 30.00
N LYS A 60 2.50 17.27 30.26
CA LYS A 60 2.05 17.60 31.61
C LYS A 60 1.95 16.31 32.46
N PRO A 61 2.54 16.28 33.67
CA PRO A 61 2.44 15.12 34.55
C PRO A 61 1.00 14.96 35.05
N PHE A 62 0.55 13.71 35.19
CA PHE A 62 -0.70 13.35 35.83
C PHE A 62 -0.58 11.99 36.54
N LEU A 63 -1.43 11.77 37.54
CA LEU A 63 -1.49 10.49 38.25
C LEU A 63 -2.39 9.51 37.52
N ILE A 64 -1.84 8.36 37.13
CA ILE A 64 -2.63 7.24 36.61
C ILE A 64 -3.17 6.40 37.77
N PHE A 65 -4.44 6.01 37.70
CA PHE A 65 -5.09 5.18 38.71
C PHE A 65 -5.00 3.70 38.36
N LYS A 66 -4.54 2.88 39.29
CA LYS A 66 -4.53 1.42 39.16
C LYS A 66 -4.88 0.75 40.48
N PHE A 67 -5.30 -0.50 40.43
CA PHE A 67 -5.34 -1.31 41.65
C PHE A 67 -3.92 -1.68 42.11
N ARG A 68 -3.72 -1.76 43.42
CA ARG A 68 -2.47 -2.25 44.00
C ARG A 68 -2.33 -3.74 43.71
N THR A 69 -1.28 -4.10 42.98
CA THR A 69 -0.97 -5.49 42.64
C THR A 69 0.35 -5.98 43.26
N MET A 70 1.01 -5.15 44.06
CA MET A 70 2.33 -5.45 44.64
C MET A 70 2.35 -5.17 46.14
N LYS A 71 3.06 -6.02 46.87
CA LYS A 71 3.39 -5.88 48.28
C LYS A 71 4.88 -6.23 48.45
N ASP A 72 5.62 -5.37 49.13
CA ASP A 72 7.06 -5.54 49.40
C ASP A 72 7.89 -5.82 48.15
N GLY A 73 7.61 -5.09 47.07
CA GLY A 73 8.30 -5.22 45.78
C GLY A 73 7.94 -6.47 44.96
N LYS A 74 7.09 -7.36 45.48
CA LYS A 74 6.66 -8.59 44.81
C LYS A 74 5.20 -8.52 44.37
N VAL A 75 4.88 -9.17 43.25
CA VAL A 75 3.51 -9.27 42.75
C VAL A 75 2.74 -10.28 43.60
N THR A 76 1.56 -9.90 44.10
CA THR A 76 0.71 -10.77 44.91
C THR A 76 -0.03 -11.77 44.02
N ASN A 77 -0.54 -12.89 44.56
CA ASN A 77 -1.32 -13.86 43.76
C ASN A 77 -2.56 -13.20 43.13
N LEU A 78 -3.29 -12.40 43.91
CA LEU A 78 -4.38 -11.57 43.41
C LEU A 78 -3.88 -10.57 42.36
N GLY A 79 -2.76 -9.88 42.64
CA GLY A 79 -2.15 -8.94 41.72
C GLY A 79 -1.73 -9.55 40.39
N TYR A 80 -1.25 -10.79 40.40
CA TYR A 80 -0.92 -11.54 39.19
C TYR A 80 -2.18 -11.81 38.36
N TRP A 81 -3.27 -12.24 39.00
CA TRP A 81 -4.56 -12.44 38.33
C TRP A 81 -5.11 -11.13 37.75
N LEU A 82 -5.10 -10.04 38.53
CA LEU A 82 -5.56 -8.72 38.11
C LEU A 82 -4.79 -8.20 36.88
N ARG A 83 -3.45 -8.36 36.85
CA ARG A 83 -2.62 -8.00 35.69
C ARG A 83 -2.87 -8.87 34.48
N LYS A 84 -3.15 -10.16 34.69
CA LYS A 84 -3.43 -11.13 33.62
C LYS A 84 -4.76 -10.80 32.92
N THR A 85 -5.78 -10.44 33.69
CA THR A 85 -7.11 -10.06 33.18
C THR A 85 -7.16 -8.60 32.72
N GLY A 86 -6.25 -7.74 33.17
CA GLY A 86 -6.25 -6.30 32.92
C GLY A 86 -7.22 -5.51 33.81
N ILE A 87 -7.80 -6.17 34.82
CA ILE A 87 -8.72 -5.55 35.78
C ILE A 87 -8.00 -4.50 36.64
N ASP A 88 -6.68 -4.64 36.83
CA ASP A 88 -5.85 -3.66 37.54
C ASP A 88 -5.88 -2.26 36.91
N GLU A 89 -6.21 -2.16 35.62
CA GLU A 89 -6.28 -0.91 34.85
C GLU A 89 -7.66 -0.27 34.82
N LEU A 90 -8.73 -0.92 35.31
CA LEU A 90 -10.09 -0.36 35.34
C LEU A 90 -10.21 1.00 36.05
N PRO A 91 -9.47 1.29 37.15
CA PRO A 91 -9.52 2.61 37.78
C PRO A 91 -9.11 3.77 36.84
N GLN A 92 -8.40 3.49 35.73
CA GLN A 92 -8.05 4.50 34.73
C GLN A 92 -9.27 5.13 34.03
N ILE A 93 -10.46 4.51 34.12
CA ILE A 93 -11.69 5.14 33.61
C ILE A 93 -11.93 6.48 34.32
N TRP A 94 -11.52 6.62 35.58
CA TRP A 94 -11.55 7.89 36.31
C TRP A 94 -10.61 8.94 35.69
N ASN A 95 -9.45 8.54 35.16
CA ASN A 95 -8.55 9.44 34.45
C ASN A 95 -9.19 9.99 33.17
N ILE A 96 -10.07 9.21 32.51
CA ILE A 96 -10.83 9.70 31.37
C ILE A 96 -11.84 10.76 31.82
N LEU A 97 -12.60 10.51 32.89
CA LEU A 97 -13.55 11.51 33.39
C LEU A 97 -12.88 12.82 33.79
N ILE A 98 -11.75 12.77 34.50
CA ILE A 98 -10.97 13.97 34.87
C ILE A 98 -10.45 14.71 33.63
N GLY A 99 -10.19 14.00 32.53
CA GLY A 99 -9.69 14.58 31.28
C GLY A 99 -8.17 14.50 31.11
N ASN A 100 -7.50 13.70 31.94
CA ASN A 100 -6.07 13.43 31.80
C ASN A 100 -5.79 12.38 30.70
N MET A 101 -6.78 11.54 30.39
CA MET A 101 -6.72 10.48 29.38
C MET A 101 -7.95 10.50 28.48
N GLY A 102 -7.85 9.86 27.32
CA GLY A 102 -8.98 9.44 26.48
C GLY A 102 -9.15 7.92 26.48
N ILE A 103 -10.17 7.43 25.77
CA ILE A 103 -10.35 5.98 25.56
C ILE A 103 -9.26 5.47 24.60
N VAL A 104 -9.05 6.21 23.50
CA VAL A 104 -8.09 5.88 22.45
C VAL A 104 -7.01 6.95 22.35
N GLY A 105 -5.75 6.51 22.42
CA GLY A 105 -4.55 7.35 22.32
C GLY A 105 -3.25 6.58 22.63
N PRO A 106 -2.08 7.23 22.46
CA PRO A 106 -0.80 6.65 22.84
C PRO A 106 -0.75 6.25 24.32
N ARG A 107 -0.01 5.19 24.66
CA ARG A 107 0.14 4.75 26.06
C ARG A 107 0.80 5.83 26.94
N PRO A 108 0.30 6.18 28.12
CA PRO A 108 1.01 7.11 29.01
C PRO A 108 2.35 6.51 29.47
N LEU A 109 3.44 7.27 29.34
CA LEU A 109 4.82 6.85 29.72
C LEU A 109 5.28 7.61 30.97
N THR A 110 6.15 7.01 31.78
CA THR A 110 6.87 7.74 32.85
C THR A 110 8.05 8.51 32.24
N GLN A 111 8.62 9.47 32.98
CA GLN A 111 9.87 10.11 32.55
C GLN A 111 10.99 9.08 32.35
N LEU A 112 11.15 8.13 33.28
CA LEU A 112 12.12 7.03 33.17
C LEU A 112 11.93 6.17 31.90
N ASP A 113 10.67 5.91 31.50
CA ASP A 113 10.39 5.19 30.25
C ASP A 113 10.89 5.99 29.04
N ILE A 114 10.71 7.31 29.04
CA ILE A 114 11.11 8.19 27.93
C ILE A 114 12.62 8.27 27.82
N ASP A 115 13.32 8.41 28.96
CA ASP A 115 14.78 8.45 29.02
C ASP A 115 15.38 7.14 28.52
N ARG A 116 14.86 6.00 29.01
CA ARG A 116 15.27 4.66 28.56
C ARG A 116 15.05 4.43 27.06
N LEU A 117 13.99 4.99 26.50
CA LEU A 117 13.66 4.87 25.07
C LEU A 117 14.39 5.89 24.20
N ASN A 118 15.09 6.85 24.80
CA ASN A 118 15.69 8.01 24.16
C ASN A 118 14.65 8.84 23.36
N TRP A 119 13.48 9.06 23.95
CA TRP A 119 12.34 9.76 23.32
C TRP A 119 12.22 11.23 23.73
N ASN A 120 13.29 11.82 24.25
CA ASN A 120 13.32 13.22 24.70
C ASN A 120 13.42 14.23 23.55
N GLY A 121 13.89 13.82 22.36
CA GLY A 121 14.10 14.71 21.22
C GLY A 121 12.81 15.16 20.51
N LYS A 122 12.92 16.27 19.76
CA LYS A 122 11.82 16.90 18.97
C LYS A 122 11.04 15.92 18.09
N PHE A 123 11.71 14.90 17.56
CA PHE A 123 11.08 13.89 16.70
C PHE A 123 9.91 13.16 17.36
N HIS A 124 9.98 12.91 18.67
CA HIS A 124 8.95 12.16 19.39
C HIS A 124 7.88 13.07 20.02
N GLU A 125 8.09 14.39 20.02
CA GLU A 125 7.21 15.33 20.74
C GLU A 125 5.76 15.32 20.26
N MET A 126 5.55 15.03 18.98
CA MET A 126 4.21 14.87 18.40
C MET A 126 3.33 13.88 19.17
N ARG A 127 3.94 12.91 19.86
CA ARG A 127 3.22 11.92 20.68
C ARG A 127 2.39 12.55 21.79
N TRP A 128 2.90 13.62 22.40
CA TRP A 128 2.24 14.34 23.49
C TRP A 128 1.37 15.50 22.98
N SER A 129 1.12 15.59 21.67
CA SER A 129 0.18 16.57 21.11
C SER A 129 -1.29 16.15 21.25
N VAL A 130 -1.56 14.99 21.84
CA VAL A 130 -2.90 14.44 22.11
C VAL A 130 -2.95 13.83 23.50
N LEU A 131 -4.17 13.64 24.02
CA LEU A 131 -4.36 12.90 25.27
C LEU A 131 -3.90 11.44 25.09
N PRO A 132 -3.19 10.88 26.09
CA PRO A 132 -2.89 9.46 26.13
C PRO A 132 -4.18 8.63 26.27
N GLY A 133 -4.14 7.36 25.88
CA GLY A 133 -5.30 6.47 25.91
C GLY A 133 -5.11 5.22 26.76
N ILE A 134 -6.22 4.68 27.27
CA ILE A 134 -6.25 3.32 27.85
C ILE A 134 -5.82 2.31 26.78
N THR A 135 -6.45 2.38 25.61
CA THR A 135 -6.06 1.62 24.42
C THR A 135 -5.55 2.53 23.31
N GLY A 136 -4.91 1.94 22.31
CA GLY A 136 -4.35 2.64 21.16
C GLY A 136 -3.74 1.66 20.17
N LEU A 137 -3.39 2.20 19.01
CA LEU A 137 -2.91 1.38 17.90
C LEU A 137 -1.60 0.64 18.25
N SER A 138 -0.66 1.30 18.91
CA SER A 138 0.58 0.66 19.35
C SER A 138 0.34 -0.39 20.44
N GLN A 139 -0.66 -0.20 21.32
CA GLN A 139 -1.06 -1.19 22.33
C GLN A 139 -1.61 -2.49 21.72
N LEU A 140 -2.40 -2.41 20.63
CA LEU A 140 -2.87 -3.60 19.89
C LEU A 140 -1.71 -4.44 19.36
N TYR A 141 -0.64 -3.75 18.94
CA TYR A 141 0.54 -4.29 18.27
C TYR A 141 1.78 -4.38 19.19
N SER A 142 1.58 -4.36 20.51
CA SER A 142 2.66 -4.32 21.51
C SER A 142 3.68 -5.45 21.34
N GLY A 143 4.95 -5.18 21.64
CA GLY A 143 6.03 -6.18 21.61
C GLY A 143 6.81 -6.24 20.29
N MET A 144 6.65 -5.25 19.41
CA MET A 144 7.43 -5.10 18.17
C MET A 144 8.60 -4.11 18.28
N GLY A 145 8.99 -3.73 19.49
CA GLY A 145 10.07 -2.79 19.74
C GLY A 145 9.64 -1.32 19.66
N ALA A 146 10.46 -0.46 20.26
CA ALA A 146 10.15 0.96 20.46
C ALA A 146 9.87 1.71 19.15
N ARG A 147 10.74 1.54 18.14
CA ARG A 147 10.61 2.20 16.83
C ARG A 147 9.27 1.90 16.18
N ILE A 148 8.84 0.64 16.17
CA ILE A 148 7.57 0.23 15.56
C ILE A 148 6.37 0.77 16.35
N SER A 149 6.44 0.74 17.69
CA SER A 149 5.41 1.36 18.54
C SER A 149 5.22 2.85 18.21
N PHE A 150 6.33 3.58 18.04
CA PHE A 150 6.27 4.98 17.65
C PHE A 150 5.66 5.19 16.26
N CYS A 151 5.98 4.34 15.27
CA CYS A 151 5.35 4.41 13.95
C CYS A 151 3.83 4.25 14.02
N PHE A 152 3.32 3.36 14.89
CA PHE A 152 1.87 3.23 15.09
C PHE A 152 1.27 4.45 15.78
N ASP A 153 1.94 5.00 16.79
CA ASP A 153 1.50 6.24 17.45
C ASP A 153 1.43 7.39 16.43
N ARG A 154 2.46 7.54 15.57
CA ARG A 154 2.50 8.54 14.48
C ARG A 154 1.38 8.35 13.46
N PHE A 155 1.18 7.13 12.96
CA PHE A 155 0.11 6.83 12.02
C PHE A 155 -1.27 7.16 12.59
N TYR A 156 -1.49 6.81 13.87
CA TYR A 156 -2.72 7.17 14.57
C TYR A 156 -2.92 8.68 14.61
N LEU A 157 -1.89 9.45 14.93
CA LEU A 157 -1.97 10.92 14.98
C LEU A 157 -2.32 11.55 13.63
N GLU A 158 -1.74 11.04 12.54
CA GLU A 158 -1.96 11.52 11.17
C GLU A 158 -3.34 11.11 10.63
N SER A 159 -3.87 9.96 11.05
CA SER A 159 -5.09 9.36 10.49
C SER A 159 -6.29 9.35 11.45
N LYS A 160 -6.20 10.05 12.60
CA LYS A 160 -7.24 9.99 13.65
C LYS A 160 -8.59 10.47 13.11
N ASN A 161 -9.57 9.59 13.16
CA ASN A 161 -10.97 9.87 12.89
C ASN A 161 -11.84 8.97 13.80
N LEU A 162 -13.15 9.23 13.84
CA LEU A 162 -14.07 8.50 14.70
C LEU A 162 -14.10 7.00 14.37
N GLY A 163 -14.09 6.65 13.07
CA GLY A 163 -14.10 5.25 12.61
C GLY A 163 -12.87 4.46 13.06
N LEU A 164 -11.68 5.07 12.99
CA LEU A 164 -10.44 4.46 13.48
C LEU A 164 -10.48 4.26 15.00
N ASN A 165 -11.04 5.20 15.76
CA ASN A 165 -11.21 5.05 17.21
C ASN A 165 -12.14 3.88 17.53
N ILE A 166 -13.30 3.79 16.87
CA ILE A 166 -14.25 2.68 17.02
C ILE A 166 -13.57 1.34 16.70
N LEU A 167 -12.84 1.28 15.59
CA LEU A 167 -12.11 0.08 15.18
C LEU A 167 -11.08 -0.34 16.24
N ILE A 168 -10.31 0.59 16.80
CA ILE A 168 -9.32 0.28 17.85
C ILE A 168 -10.01 -0.27 19.09
N VAL A 169 -11.13 0.33 19.53
CA VAL A 169 -11.91 -0.14 20.67
C VAL A 169 -12.44 -1.56 20.43
N LEU A 170 -13.08 -1.80 19.27
CA LEU A 170 -13.60 -3.12 18.89
C LEU A 170 -12.50 -4.18 18.82
N LEU A 171 -11.36 -3.87 18.19
CA LEU A 171 -10.22 -4.79 18.13
C LEU A 171 -9.65 -5.08 19.52
N THR A 172 -9.60 -4.07 20.41
CA THR A 172 -9.16 -4.26 21.80
C THR A 172 -10.08 -5.24 22.53
N PHE A 173 -11.39 -5.06 22.39
CA PHE A 173 -12.40 -5.94 22.98
C PHE A 173 -12.28 -7.38 22.46
N VAL A 174 -12.17 -7.55 21.14
CA VAL A 174 -11.99 -8.85 20.48
C VAL A 174 -10.69 -9.54 20.94
N ILE A 175 -9.57 -8.80 21.05
CA ILE A 175 -8.29 -9.31 21.56
C ILE A 175 -8.39 -9.81 23.01
N ASN A 176 -9.15 -9.11 23.85
CA ASN A 176 -9.34 -9.50 25.24
C ASN A 176 -10.29 -10.71 25.36
N LEU A 177 -11.34 -10.81 24.53
CA LEU A 177 -12.29 -11.93 24.55
C LEU A 177 -11.71 -13.24 24.01
N PHE A 178 -11.05 -13.24 22.86
CA PHE A 178 -10.59 -14.46 22.19
C PHE A 178 -9.12 -14.81 22.47
N GLY A 179 -8.48 -14.05 23.36
CA GLY A 179 -7.11 -14.28 23.82
C GLY A 179 -6.04 -13.62 22.94
N LYS A 180 -5.16 -12.85 23.59
CA LYS A 180 -4.03 -12.12 22.98
C LYS A 180 -3.21 -13.00 22.06
N ASN A 181 -2.90 -14.25 22.43
CA ASN A 181 -2.05 -15.11 21.61
C ASN A 181 -2.74 -15.63 20.35
N ARG A 182 -4.02 -16.00 20.36
CA ARG A 182 -4.73 -16.48 19.14
C ARG A 182 -4.94 -15.37 18.11
N ILE A 183 -5.30 -14.17 18.56
CA ILE A 183 -5.49 -13.03 17.66
C ILE A 183 -4.14 -12.42 17.26
N ARG A 184 -3.15 -12.35 18.15
CA ARG A 184 -1.79 -11.96 17.77
C ARG A 184 -1.15 -13.00 16.88
N GLU A 185 -1.37 -14.30 17.05
CA GLU A 185 -0.92 -15.34 16.12
C GLU A 185 -1.64 -15.19 14.79
N LYS A 186 -2.93 -14.82 14.73
CA LYS A 186 -3.62 -14.49 13.45
C LYS A 186 -3.16 -13.18 12.82
N LEU A 187 -2.84 -12.14 13.61
CA LEU A 187 -2.32 -10.85 13.14
C LEU A 187 -0.84 -10.96 12.75
N LYS A 188 -0.04 -11.64 13.57
CA LYS A 188 1.36 -12.01 13.32
C LYS A 188 1.43 -12.99 12.18
N SER A 189 0.58 -14.02 12.08
CA SER A 189 0.53 -14.90 10.91
C SER A 189 0.08 -14.08 9.70
N LYS A 190 -0.87 -13.14 9.78
CA LYS A 190 -1.09 -12.17 8.69
C LYS A 190 0.14 -11.30 8.37
N LEU A 191 1.04 -11.05 9.32
CA LEU A 191 2.31 -10.32 9.13
C LEU A 191 3.51 -11.23 8.73
N LYS A 192 3.49 -12.52 9.06
CA LYS A 192 4.54 -13.55 8.82
C LYS A 192 4.22 -14.34 7.54
N THR A 193 2.95 -14.57 7.24
CA THR A 193 2.44 -15.00 5.92
C THR A 193 2.47 -13.86 4.89
N ARG A 194 2.91 -12.64 5.26
CA ARG A 194 3.44 -11.66 4.30
C ARG A 194 4.83 -12.06 3.79
N LYS A 195 5.54 -12.98 4.45
CA LYS A 195 6.90 -13.40 4.09
C LYS A 195 6.97 -14.55 3.09
N ASN A 196 5.85 -15.23 2.80
CA ASN A 196 5.81 -16.34 1.85
C ASN A 196 4.86 -16.02 0.69
N LYS A 197 5.43 -15.59 -0.46
CA LYS A 197 5.19 -16.26 -1.75
C LYS A 197 6.01 -15.70 -2.93
N ILE A 198 6.46 -14.44 -2.89
CA ILE A 198 7.21 -13.83 -4.00
C ILE A 198 8.62 -13.51 -3.53
N GLN A 199 9.61 -14.16 -4.15
CA GLN A 199 11.02 -13.82 -3.93
C GLN A 199 11.37 -12.60 -4.79
N TRP A 200 11.25 -11.40 -4.24
CA TRP A 200 11.62 -10.15 -4.94
C TRP A 200 13.07 -10.15 -5.46
N LYS A 201 13.94 -10.94 -4.82
CA LYS A 201 15.30 -11.24 -5.29
C LYS A 201 15.34 -11.80 -6.72
N HIS A 202 14.35 -12.62 -7.11
CA HIS A 202 14.25 -13.14 -8.49
C HIS A 202 14.03 -12.00 -9.48
N TRP A 203 13.07 -11.11 -9.20
CA TRP A 203 12.79 -9.95 -10.06
C TRP A 203 13.96 -8.99 -10.16
N LYS A 204 14.62 -8.69 -9.03
CA LYS A 204 15.88 -7.94 -9.05
C LYS A 204 16.90 -8.59 -9.98
N ASN A 205 17.13 -9.89 -9.84
CA ASN A 205 18.12 -10.60 -10.64
C ASN A 205 17.74 -10.63 -12.14
N HIS A 206 16.45 -10.74 -12.45
CA HIS A 206 15.93 -10.65 -13.81
C HIS A 206 16.29 -9.29 -14.44
N PHE A 207 15.87 -8.18 -13.82
CA PHE A 207 16.15 -6.85 -14.35
C PHE A 207 17.64 -6.50 -14.37
N LYS A 208 18.40 -7.00 -13.38
CA LYS A 208 19.86 -6.82 -13.35
C LYS A 208 20.55 -7.54 -14.51
N LYS A 209 20.05 -8.70 -14.93
CA LYS A 209 20.56 -9.39 -16.12
C LYS A 209 20.29 -8.60 -17.40
N ASN A 210 19.19 -7.85 -17.43
CA ASN A 210 18.78 -7.08 -18.61
C ASN A 210 19.49 -5.72 -18.74
N GLU A 211 20.01 -5.18 -17.63
CA GLU A 211 20.69 -3.87 -17.56
C GLU A 211 21.81 -3.71 -18.61
N ASN A 212 22.55 -4.79 -18.89
CA ASN A 212 23.69 -4.78 -19.82
C ASN A 212 23.35 -5.31 -21.22
N ARG A 213 22.07 -5.50 -21.56
CA ARG A 213 21.69 -5.92 -22.92
C ARG A 213 22.00 -4.82 -23.92
N ILE A 214 22.76 -5.16 -24.95
CA ILE A 214 23.10 -4.25 -26.05
C ILE A 214 21.81 -3.83 -26.76
N LEU A 215 21.76 -2.58 -27.26
CA LEU A 215 20.65 -2.15 -28.10
C LEU A 215 20.66 -2.97 -29.41
N PRO A 216 19.49 -3.37 -29.92
CA PRO A 216 19.42 -4.09 -31.19
C PRO A 216 20.07 -3.25 -32.29
N LYS A 217 20.86 -3.90 -33.16
CA LYS A 217 21.55 -3.23 -34.27
C LYS A 217 20.54 -2.84 -35.34
N ILE A 218 20.65 -1.62 -35.84
CA ILE A 218 19.80 -1.10 -36.90
C ILE A 218 20.32 -1.68 -38.22
N ASP A 219 19.60 -2.65 -38.77
CA ASP A 219 19.75 -3.01 -40.17
C ASP A 219 18.79 -2.13 -40.98
N PHE A 220 19.33 -1.27 -41.84
CA PHE A 220 18.59 -0.44 -42.77
C PHE A 220 18.06 -1.27 -43.96
N GLU A 221 17.50 -2.46 -43.68
CA GLU A 221 16.80 -3.22 -44.70
C GLU A 221 15.68 -2.35 -45.29
N THR A 222 15.53 -2.42 -46.61
CA THR A 222 14.52 -1.69 -47.36
C THR A 222 13.13 -2.03 -46.82
N LEU A 223 12.56 -1.12 -46.04
CA LEU A 223 11.20 -1.24 -45.53
C LEU A 223 10.23 -1.27 -46.72
N GLU A 224 9.60 -2.42 -46.98
CA GLU A 224 8.53 -2.59 -47.97
C GLU A 224 7.20 -1.93 -47.53
N LEU A 225 7.28 -0.78 -46.85
CA LEU A 225 6.13 -0.03 -46.35
C LEU A 225 5.92 1.21 -47.21
N ASN A 226 4.67 1.55 -47.49
CA ASN A 226 4.36 2.79 -48.20
C ASN A 226 4.63 4.01 -47.30
N SER A 227 4.81 5.19 -47.90
CA SER A 227 5.17 6.41 -47.15
C SER A 227 4.11 6.83 -46.11
N ASN A 228 2.83 6.48 -46.33
CA ASN A 228 1.74 6.78 -45.41
C ASN A 228 1.75 5.85 -44.19
N GLU A 229 2.01 4.56 -44.39
CA GLU A 229 2.22 3.55 -43.36
C GLU A 229 3.41 3.92 -42.49
N MET A 230 4.56 4.23 -43.10
CA MET A 230 5.77 4.62 -42.37
C MET A 230 5.49 5.82 -41.45
N ARG A 231 4.84 6.87 -41.97
CA ARG A 231 4.50 8.07 -41.20
C ARG A 231 3.52 7.77 -40.07
N SER A 232 2.50 6.96 -40.33
CA SER A 232 1.48 6.64 -39.32
C SER A 232 2.03 5.75 -38.21
N ILE A 233 2.88 4.78 -38.55
CA ILE A 233 3.57 3.92 -37.59
C ILE A 233 4.52 4.78 -36.73
N ALA A 234 5.34 5.62 -37.36
CA ALA A 234 6.28 6.48 -36.64
C ALA A 234 5.57 7.40 -35.65
N TYR A 235 4.44 8.00 -36.05
CA TYR A 235 3.63 8.83 -35.16
C TYR A 235 3.10 8.03 -33.95
N SER A 236 2.55 6.84 -34.16
CA SER A 236 2.09 6.00 -33.05
C SER A 236 3.23 5.58 -32.12
N LEU A 237 4.39 5.20 -32.67
CA LEU A 237 5.56 4.83 -31.87
C LEU A 237 6.08 6.03 -31.07
N ALA A 238 6.02 7.25 -31.61
CA ALA A 238 6.43 8.46 -30.91
C ALA A 238 5.56 8.76 -29.68
N ILE A 239 4.26 8.45 -29.73
CA ILE A 239 3.37 8.55 -28.56
C ILE A 239 3.79 7.58 -27.46
N PHE A 240 4.04 6.32 -27.80
CA PHE A 240 4.49 5.31 -26.85
C PHE A 240 5.89 5.63 -26.28
N GLN A 241 6.81 6.06 -27.13
CA GLN A 241 8.16 6.48 -26.73
C GLN A 241 8.13 7.58 -25.66
N LEU A 242 7.21 8.55 -25.79
CA LEU A 242 7.02 9.62 -24.81
C LEU A 242 6.50 9.07 -23.46
N GLY A 243 5.67 8.03 -23.48
CA GLY A 243 5.18 7.30 -22.31
C GLY A 243 6.32 6.64 -21.51
N GLU A 244 7.16 5.85 -22.19
CA GLU A 244 8.28 5.10 -21.57
C GLU A 244 9.34 6.01 -20.96
N SER A 245 9.44 7.24 -21.45
CA SER A 245 10.42 8.24 -20.99
C SER A 245 10.10 8.87 -19.62
N GLY A 246 8.87 8.68 -19.10
CA GLY A 246 8.30 9.47 -17.99
C GLY A 246 8.49 8.92 -16.57
N GLU A 247 9.18 7.80 -16.39
CA GLU A 247 8.99 6.95 -15.19
C GLU A 247 9.86 7.28 -13.96
N GLY A 248 10.96 8.02 -14.13
CA GLY A 248 11.97 8.23 -13.07
C GLY A 248 11.48 8.90 -11.78
N ARG A 249 10.31 9.56 -11.78
CA ARG A 249 9.75 10.20 -10.56
C ARG A 249 9.15 9.20 -9.57
N ILE A 250 8.68 8.05 -10.04
CA ILE A 250 7.98 7.05 -9.22
C ILE A 250 8.94 6.44 -8.19
N VAL A 251 10.20 6.22 -8.58
CA VAL A 251 11.28 5.72 -7.71
C VAL A 251 11.49 6.63 -6.50
N LYS A 252 11.58 7.95 -6.71
CA LYS A 252 11.85 8.93 -5.64
C LYS A 252 10.74 9.00 -4.59
N GLU A 253 9.50 8.72 -4.98
CA GLU A 253 8.38 8.69 -4.05
C GLU A 253 8.26 7.36 -3.29
N ILE A 254 8.62 6.25 -3.94
CA ILE A 254 8.67 4.93 -3.31
C ILE A 254 9.75 4.87 -2.25
N ASP A 255 10.91 5.48 -2.48
CA ASP A 255 11.96 5.62 -1.46
C ASP A 255 11.49 6.38 -0.21
N LYS A 256 10.48 7.25 -0.34
CA LYS A 256 9.88 8.02 0.77
C LYS A 256 8.68 7.33 1.43
N THR A 257 8.14 6.27 0.84
CA THR A 257 6.89 5.63 1.28
C THR A 257 7.16 4.25 1.89
N ILE A 258 6.72 4.03 3.13
CA ILE A 258 6.82 2.71 3.77
C ILE A 258 5.62 1.85 3.35
N LEU A 259 5.83 1.00 2.35
CA LEU A 259 4.84 0.00 1.93
C LEU A 259 5.04 -1.31 2.69
N PHE A 260 4.04 -1.72 3.46
CA PHE A 260 4.03 -2.99 4.17
C PHE A 260 4.06 -4.19 3.20
N GLY A 261 5.03 -5.09 3.36
CA GLY A 261 5.19 -6.31 2.53
C GLY A 261 6.19 -6.19 1.38
N ILE A 262 6.86 -5.05 1.27
CA ILE A 262 7.92 -4.77 0.29
C ILE A 262 9.27 -4.81 1.01
N ASP A 263 10.20 -5.62 0.51
CA ASP A 263 11.59 -5.65 0.98
C ASP A 263 12.50 -4.76 0.11
N ASP A 264 13.76 -4.60 0.48
CA ASP A 264 14.69 -3.77 -0.29
C ASP A 264 14.94 -4.32 -1.70
N PHE A 265 14.76 -5.63 -1.92
CA PHE A 265 14.88 -6.25 -3.25
C PHE A 265 13.83 -5.73 -4.23
N TYR A 266 12.59 -5.49 -3.80
CA TYR A 266 11.58 -4.89 -4.68
C TYR A 266 11.96 -3.46 -5.09
N LYS A 267 12.47 -2.65 -4.15
CA LYS A 267 12.87 -1.26 -4.46
C LYS A 267 14.00 -1.25 -5.49
N GLU A 268 14.97 -2.15 -5.33
CA GLU A 268 16.03 -2.34 -6.32
C GLU A 268 15.49 -2.84 -7.66
N ALA A 269 14.60 -3.84 -7.65
CA ALA A 269 13.95 -4.35 -8.86
C ALA A 269 13.21 -3.25 -9.61
N LEU A 270 12.48 -2.38 -8.90
CA LEU A 270 11.75 -1.27 -9.51
C LEU A 270 12.70 -0.20 -10.10
N LYS A 271 13.84 0.06 -9.45
CA LYS A 271 14.87 0.95 -10.01
C LYS A 271 15.44 0.40 -11.31
N LEU A 272 15.62 -0.91 -11.39
CA LEU A 272 16.11 -1.59 -12.59
C LEU A 272 15.04 -1.66 -13.69
N PHE A 273 13.78 -1.88 -13.32
CA PHE A 273 12.62 -1.78 -14.23
C PHE A 273 12.57 -0.41 -14.93
N VAL A 274 12.66 0.70 -14.18
CA VAL A 274 12.66 2.06 -14.78
C VAL A 274 13.84 2.28 -15.74
N LYS A 275 14.98 1.61 -15.52
CA LYS A 275 16.10 1.64 -16.48
C LYS A 275 15.79 0.85 -17.76
N GLU A 276 15.05 -0.25 -17.63
CA GLU A 276 14.58 -1.05 -18.75
C GLU A 276 13.53 -0.29 -19.59
N GLU A 277 12.61 0.46 -18.97
CA GLU A 277 11.73 1.37 -19.71
C GLU A 277 12.51 2.47 -20.45
N GLY A 278 13.55 3.00 -19.82
CA GLY A 278 14.49 3.89 -20.50
C GLY A 278 15.23 3.24 -21.68
N ARG A 279 15.35 1.91 -21.71
CA ARG A 279 15.85 1.15 -22.87
C ARG A 279 14.77 1.04 -23.95
N HIS A 280 13.51 0.73 -23.59
CA HIS A 280 12.38 0.72 -24.52
C HIS A 280 12.22 2.07 -25.24
N ALA A 281 12.27 3.17 -24.50
CA ALA A 281 12.21 4.53 -25.06
C ALA A 281 13.31 4.80 -26.11
N ARG A 282 14.51 4.22 -25.93
CA ARG A 282 15.62 4.35 -26.90
C ARG A 282 15.38 3.48 -28.14
N ILE A 283 14.94 2.23 -27.95
CA ILE A 283 14.61 1.31 -29.04
C ILE A 283 13.52 1.92 -29.93
N LEU A 284 12.44 2.41 -29.33
CA LEU A 284 11.37 3.10 -30.05
C LEU A 284 11.88 4.33 -30.80
N GLY A 285 12.81 5.09 -30.19
CA GLY A 285 13.49 6.21 -30.85
C GLY A 285 14.21 5.80 -32.13
N GLU A 286 14.94 4.68 -32.13
CA GLU A 286 15.60 4.15 -33.33
C GLU A 286 14.58 3.69 -34.37
N CYS A 287 13.50 3.01 -33.96
CA CYS A 287 12.41 2.62 -34.88
C CYS A 287 11.78 3.84 -35.56
N ILE A 288 11.54 4.93 -34.82
CA ILE A 288 10.96 6.17 -35.36
C ILE A 288 11.91 6.79 -36.40
N ARG A 289 13.22 6.83 -36.13
CA ARG A 289 14.21 7.33 -37.10
C ARG A 289 14.31 6.45 -38.34
N ALA A 290 14.28 5.13 -38.18
CA ALA A 290 14.26 4.20 -39.31
C ALA A 290 13.03 4.41 -40.22
N LEU A 291 11.90 4.81 -39.63
CA LEU A 291 10.67 5.17 -40.35
C LEU A 291 10.65 6.61 -40.89
N LYS A 292 11.76 7.36 -40.77
CA LYS A 292 11.87 8.78 -41.14
C LYS A 292 10.87 9.69 -40.41
N GLY A 293 10.49 9.33 -39.18
CA GLY A 293 9.63 10.13 -38.33
C GLY A 293 10.39 10.96 -37.31
N GLU A 294 9.64 11.75 -36.54
CA GLU A 294 10.18 12.62 -35.49
C GLU A 294 9.62 12.27 -34.11
N LEU A 295 10.41 12.54 -33.07
CA LEU A 295 9.98 12.41 -31.68
C LEU A 295 9.03 13.56 -31.33
N ILE A 296 7.96 13.24 -30.58
CA ILE A 296 7.00 14.25 -30.14
C ILE A 296 7.29 14.69 -28.70
N LYS A 297 7.01 15.97 -28.40
CA LYS A 297 7.27 16.56 -27.07
C LYS A 297 6.10 16.44 -26.09
N SER A 298 4.87 16.29 -26.59
CA SER A 298 3.68 16.19 -25.75
C SER A 298 2.54 15.49 -26.50
N ASN A 299 1.75 14.70 -25.78
CA ASN A 299 0.49 14.16 -26.28
C ASN A 299 -0.58 14.17 -25.17
N TRP A 300 -1.87 14.18 -25.53
CA TRP A 300 -2.94 14.25 -24.53
C TRP A 300 -3.08 12.95 -23.73
N THR A 301 -2.82 11.78 -24.32
CA THR A 301 -2.82 10.52 -23.57
C THR A 301 -1.67 10.46 -22.58
N GLU A 302 -0.48 10.96 -22.93
CA GLU A 302 0.61 11.13 -21.97
C GLU A 302 0.16 11.97 -20.77
N LYS A 303 -0.51 13.11 -21.02
CA LYS A 303 -1.06 13.95 -19.95
C LYS A 303 -2.11 13.22 -19.12
N LEU A 304 -2.95 12.37 -19.74
CA LEU A 304 -3.95 11.55 -19.06
C LEU A 304 -3.30 10.48 -18.18
N PHE A 305 -2.32 9.73 -18.69
CA PHE A 305 -1.55 8.75 -17.91
C PHE A 305 -0.76 9.44 -16.79
N HIS A 306 -0.19 10.62 -17.04
CA HIS A 306 0.47 11.42 -16.02
C HIS A 306 -0.51 11.96 -14.96
N PHE A 307 -1.71 12.39 -15.35
CA PHE A 307 -2.79 12.77 -14.43
C PHE A 307 -3.25 11.57 -13.58
N GLY A 308 -3.50 10.43 -14.22
CA GLY A 308 -3.87 9.18 -13.54
C GLY A 308 -2.83 8.76 -12.52
N ARG A 309 -1.53 8.89 -12.86
CA ARG A 309 -0.44 8.71 -11.90
C ARG A 309 -0.49 9.73 -10.76
N ARG A 310 -0.87 10.99 -10.98
CA ARG A 310 -0.93 12.01 -9.90
C ARG A 310 -2.09 11.83 -8.90
N LEU A 311 -3.07 10.97 -9.20
CA LEU A 311 -4.17 10.66 -8.29
C LEU A 311 -3.69 9.92 -7.02
N LEU A 312 -4.47 10.02 -5.94
CA LEU A 312 -4.06 9.70 -4.57
C LEU A 312 -3.50 8.28 -4.39
N GLY A 313 -2.18 8.19 -4.17
CA GLY A 313 -1.52 7.02 -3.60
C GLY A 313 -0.72 6.13 -4.57
N ILE A 314 0.33 5.53 -4.03
CA ILE A 314 1.32 4.72 -4.76
C ILE A 314 0.75 3.45 -5.41
N ARG A 315 -0.34 2.92 -4.84
CA ARG A 315 -1.06 1.76 -5.40
C ARG A 315 -1.78 2.09 -6.70
N LEU A 316 -2.37 3.27 -6.79
CA LEU A 316 -3.05 3.71 -8.01
C LEU A 316 -2.02 4.01 -9.10
N LYS A 317 -0.88 4.63 -8.75
CA LYS A 317 0.27 4.81 -9.65
C LYS A 317 0.72 3.49 -10.30
N LEU A 318 1.00 2.47 -9.49
CA LEU A 318 1.42 1.16 -9.98
C LEU A 318 0.33 0.43 -10.78
N MET A 319 -0.96 0.75 -10.54
CA MET A 319 -2.07 0.18 -11.29
C MET A 319 -2.18 0.81 -12.68
N VAL A 320 -1.89 2.11 -12.78
CA VAL A 320 -1.80 2.82 -14.07
C VAL A 320 -0.63 2.30 -14.88
N LEU A 321 0.52 1.99 -14.26
CA LEU A 321 1.65 1.31 -14.92
C LEU A 321 1.26 -0.08 -15.42
N LEU A 322 0.66 -0.90 -14.56
CA LEU A 322 0.16 -2.22 -14.97
C LEU A 322 -0.81 -2.14 -16.17
N ALA A 323 -1.66 -1.12 -16.22
CA ALA A 323 -2.55 -0.88 -17.35
C ALA A 323 -1.81 -0.42 -18.61
N ALA A 324 -0.70 0.31 -18.47
CA ALA A 324 0.18 0.67 -19.56
C ALA A 324 0.84 -0.59 -20.16
N GLU A 325 1.29 -1.55 -19.36
CA GLU A 325 1.91 -2.79 -19.89
C GLU A 325 0.90 -3.61 -20.70
N VAL A 326 -0.33 -3.75 -20.19
CA VAL A 326 -1.43 -4.42 -20.92
C VAL A 326 -1.65 -3.75 -22.27
N VAL A 327 -1.58 -2.43 -22.29
CA VAL A 327 -1.72 -1.63 -23.49
C VAL A 327 -0.53 -1.84 -24.45
N GLY A 328 0.69 -1.75 -23.95
CA GLY A 328 1.92 -1.93 -24.71
C GLY A 328 1.97 -3.30 -25.38
N ILE A 329 1.76 -4.37 -24.62
CA ILE A 329 1.76 -5.75 -25.12
C ILE A 329 0.85 -5.92 -26.34
N CYS A 330 -0.41 -5.48 -26.24
CA CYS A 330 -1.37 -5.67 -27.31
C CYS A 330 -1.07 -4.73 -28.50
N PHE A 331 -0.69 -3.49 -28.24
CA PHE A 331 -0.35 -2.53 -29.29
C PHE A 331 0.86 -2.97 -30.10
N TYR A 332 2.00 -3.20 -29.45
CA TYR A 332 3.25 -3.61 -30.11
C TYR A 332 3.10 -4.95 -30.83
N LYS A 333 2.37 -5.91 -30.24
CA LYS A 333 2.08 -7.19 -30.91
C LYS A 333 1.24 -6.99 -32.18
N LYS A 334 0.13 -6.25 -32.11
CA LYS A 334 -0.73 -5.99 -33.27
C LYS A 334 0.00 -5.23 -34.37
N LEU A 335 0.86 -4.31 -33.99
CA LEU A 335 1.69 -3.57 -34.92
C LEU A 335 2.73 -4.49 -35.59
N SER A 336 3.40 -5.35 -34.82
CA SER A 336 4.40 -6.30 -35.35
C SER A 336 3.82 -7.33 -36.33
N GLU A 337 2.52 -7.66 -36.24
CA GLU A 337 1.83 -8.56 -37.18
C GLU A 337 1.69 -7.94 -38.58
N LYS A 338 1.75 -6.60 -38.68
CA LYS A 338 1.59 -5.83 -39.94
C LYS A 338 2.89 -5.25 -40.48
N ILE A 339 3.96 -5.30 -39.71
CA ILE A 339 5.29 -4.83 -40.15
C ILE A 339 6.05 -6.01 -40.79
N PRO A 340 6.73 -5.80 -41.93
CA PRO A 340 7.61 -6.80 -42.54
C PRO A 340 8.68 -7.31 -41.57
N ASN A 341 9.26 -8.47 -41.87
CA ASN A 341 10.41 -8.94 -41.10
C ASN A 341 11.57 -7.94 -41.25
N GLY A 342 12.25 -7.67 -40.14
CA GLY A 342 13.33 -6.69 -40.09
C GLY A 342 13.49 -6.12 -38.68
N PHE A 343 14.34 -5.12 -38.55
CA PHE A 343 14.70 -4.49 -37.27
C PHE A 343 13.49 -4.01 -36.45
N ILE A 344 12.52 -3.33 -37.08
CA ILE A 344 11.39 -2.75 -36.35
C ILE A 344 10.51 -3.85 -35.74
N LYS A 345 10.21 -4.91 -36.51
CA LYS A 345 9.42 -6.02 -36.02
C LYS A 345 10.12 -6.76 -34.88
N SER A 346 11.42 -7.02 -35.01
CA SER A 346 12.19 -7.71 -33.96
C SER A 346 12.26 -6.86 -32.69
N ALA A 347 12.46 -5.54 -32.81
CA ALA A 347 12.45 -4.59 -31.71
C ALA A 347 11.10 -4.57 -30.97
N LEU A 348 9.98 -4.49 -31.70
CA LEU A 348 8.65 -4.51 -31.10
C LEU A 348 8.35 -5.84 -30.39
N LEU A 349 8.77 -6.96 -30.97
CA LEU A 349 8.62 -8.28 -30.33
C LEU A 349 9.53 -8.46 -29.11
N GLU A 350 10.70 -7.82 -29.08
CA GLU A 350 11.55 -7.76 -27.88
C GLU A 350 10.85 -6.99 -26.77
N ILE A 351 10.32 -5.79 -27.06
CA ILE A 351 9.56 -4.99 -26.10
C ILE A 351 8.37 -5.80 -25.57
N VAL A 352 7.55 -6.43 -26.43
CA VAL A 352 6.43 -7.28 -25.99
C VAL A 352 6.86 -8.37 -24.98
N LYS A 353 8.04 -8.97 -25.16
CA LYS A 353 8.54 -9.99 -24.23
C LYS A 353 8.92 -9.41 -22.88
N ASP A 354 9.55 -8.23 -22.86
CA ASP A 354 9.94 -7.55 -21.64
C ASP A 354 8.68 -7.01 -20.90
N GLU A 355 7.72 -6.45 -21.63
CA GLU A 355 6.40 -6.02 -21.15
C GLU A 355 5.58 -7.14 -20.48
N GLU A 356 5.60 -8.36 -21.04
CA GLU A 356 4.99 -9.53 -20.40
C GLU A 356 5.63 -9.84 -19.04
N LYS A 357 6.93 -9.53 -18.85
CA LYS A 357 7.61 -9.66 -17.55
C LYS A 357 7.26 -8.50 -16.63
N HIS A 358 7.10 -7.29 -17.13
CA HIS A 358 6.67 -6.12 -16.37
C HIS A 358 5.26 -6.26 -15.81
N LEU A 359 4.33 -6.73 -16.64
CA LEU A 359 2.98 -7.08 -16.22
C LEU A 359 2.99 -8.10 -15.08
N ARG A 360 3.82 -9.15 -15.18
CA ARG A 360 3.97 -10.14 -14.11
C ARG A 360 4.60 -9.56 -12.85
N PHE A 361 5.62 -8.72 -12.98
CA PHE A 361 6.27 -8.04 -11.86
C PHE A 361 5.28 -7.15 -11.07
N HIS A 362 4.49 -6.34 -11.78
CA HIS A 362 3.44 -5.51 -11.19
C HIS A 362 2.26 -6.33 -10.66
N GLY A 363 1.85 -7.39 -11.37
CA GLY A 363 0.78 -8.27 -10.90
C GLY A 363 1.18 -9.06 -9.64
N ASP A 364 2.42 -9.50 -9.54
CA ASP A 364 2.98 -10.08 -8.30
C ASP A 364 2.88 -9.08 -7.14
N PHE A 365 3.20 -7.80 -7.38
CA PHE A 365 3.00 -6.74 -6.40
C PHE A 365 1.55 -6.66 -5.93
N PHE A 366 0.58 -6.56 -6.83
CA PHE A 366 -0.83 -6.49 -6.45
C PHE A 366 -1.32 -7.77 -5.79
N ARG A 367 -0.83 -8.95 -6.19
CA ARG A 367 -1.15 -10.23 -5.57
C ARG A 367 -0.74 -10.28 -4.09
N THR A 368 0.38 -9.64 -3.72
CA THR A 368 0.75 -9.51 -2.30
C THR A 368 -0.18 -8.59 -1.50
N GLN A 369 -0.79 -7.60 -2.16
CA GLN A 369 -1.63 -6.57 -1.53
C GLN A 369 -3.11 -6.97 -1.50
N VAL A 370 -3.59 -7.71 -2.49
CA VAL A 370 -5.01 -8.04 -2.74
C VAL A 370 -5.29 -9.48 -2.28
N ARG A 371 -5.62 -9.65 -0.99
CA ARG A 371 -5.75 -10.99 -0.38
C ARG A 371 -7.17 -11.31 0.12
N ASN A 372 -7.84 -10.33 0.70
CA ASN A 372 -9.19 -10.53 1.27
C ASN A 372 -10.26 -10.28 0.20
N PHE A 373 -11.45 -10.85 0.43
CA PHE A 373 -12.61 -10.67 -0.44
C PHE A 373 -12.87 -9.18 -0.78
N PHE A 374 -12.92 -8.32 0.24
CA PHE A 374 -13.15 -6.88 0.02
C PHE A 374 -12.05 -6.22 -0.81
N SER A 375 -10.76 -6.51 -0.55
CA SER A 375 -9.67 -5.97 -1.35
C SER A 375 -9.69 -6.49 -2.79
N LYS A 376 -10.10 -7.74 -3.01
CA LYS A 376 -10.29 -8.30 -4.36
C LYS A 376 -11.40 -7.56 -5.09
N PHE A 377 -12.54 -7.35 -4.42
CA PHE A 377 -13.67 -6.61 -4.99
C PHE A 377 -13.28 -5.19 -5.38
N VAL A 378 -12.65 -4.43 -4.47
CA VAL A 378 -12.19 -3.05 -4.74
C VAL A 378 -11.15 -3.04 -5.86
N PHE A 379 -10.21 -3.98 -5.86
CA PHE A 379 -9.22 -4.10 -6.93
C PHE A 379 -9.88 -4.35 -8.28
N ARG A 380 -10.81 -5.31 -8.39
CA ARG A 380 -11.53 -5.62 -9.65
C ARG A 380 -12.25 -4.39 -10.20
N LEU A 381 -12.96 -3.65 -9.34
CA LEU A 381 -13.69 -2.45 -9.75
C LEU A 381 -12.75 -1.37 -10.28
N LEU A 382 -11.68 -1.05 -9.53
CA LEU A 382 -10.70 -0.05 -9.94
C LEU A 382 -9.91 -0.48 -11.19
N TRP A 383 -9.47 -1.74 -11.23
CA TRP A 383 -8.71 -2.30 -12.34
C TRP A 383 -9.51 -2.25 -13.65
N ARG A 384 -10.76 -2.72 -13.64
CA ARG A 384 -11.63 -2.66 -14.82
C ARG A 384 -11.83 -1.24 -15.32
N PHE A 385 -12.03 -0.28 -14.41
CA PHE A 385 -12.15 1.13 -14.78
C PHE A 385 -10.87 1.68 -15.41
N VAL A 386 -9.72 1.48 -14.77
CA VAL A 386 -8.42 1.98 -15.25
C VAL A 386 -8.01 1.32 -16.57
N ALA A 387 -8.11 -0.01 -16.66
CA ALA A 387 -7.78 -0.75 -17.88
C ALA A 387 -8.71 -0.39 -19.05
N PHE A 388 -10.01 -0.21 -18.78
CA PHE A 388 -10.95 0.26 -19.80
C PHE A 388 -10.60 1.67 -20.28
N ALA A 389 -10.33 2.61 -19.37
CA ALA A 389 -9.94 3.98 -19.72
C ALA A 389 -8.64 4.02 -20.53
N ALA A 390 -7.63 3.22 -20.15
CA ALA A 390 -6.37 3.10 -20.87
C ALA A 390 -6.58 2.53 -22.29
N CYS A 391 -7.38 1.47 -22.42
CA CYS A 391 -7.73 0.87 -23.70
C CYS A 391 -8.44 1.85 -24.64
N VAL A 392 -9.45 2.58 -24.14
CA VAL A 392 -10.17 3.59 -24.91
C VAL A 392 -9.23 4.70 -25.37
N ALA A 393 -8.37 5.20 -24.48
CA ALA A 393 -7.41 6.26 -24.80
C ALA A 393 -6.49 5.86 -25.97
N VAL A 394 -5.98 4.63 -25.94
CA VAL A 394 -5.05 4.09 -26.96
C VAL A 394 -5.76 3.86 -28.29
N ILE A 395 -6.98 3.31 -28.27
CA ILE A 395 -7.75 3.13 -29.51
C ILE A 395 -8.03 4.49 -30.16
N LEU A 396 -8.38 5.52 -29.39
CA LEU A 396 -8.63 6.85 -29.92
C LEU A 396 -7.38 7.48 -30.54
N ASP A 397 -6.22 7.34 -29.89
CA ASP A 397 -4.95 7.85 -30.40
C ASP A 397 -4.49 7.16 -31.68
N HIS A 398 -4.64 5.83 -31.72
CA HIS A 398 -4.06 5.02 -32.77
C HIS A 398 -5.07 4.57 -33.83
N ARG A 399 -6.32 5.04 -33.78
CA ARG A 399 -7.39 4.69 -34.74
C ARG A 399 -6.97 4.89 -36.21
N LYS A 400 -6.21 5.96 -36.48
CA LYS A 400 -5.75 6.27 -37.85
C LYS A 400 -4.72 5.25 -38.32
N THR A 401 -3.74 4.94 -37.48
CA THR A 401 -2.72 3.92 -37.75
C THR A 401 -3.34 2.54 -37.90
N PHE A 402 -4.30 2.18 -37.04
CA PHE A 402 -5.04 0.93 -37.18
C PHE A 402 -5.83 0.85 -38.49
N CYS A 403 -6.50 1.93 -38.87
CA CYS A 403 -7.23 1.99 -40.14
C CYS A 403 -6.29 1.81 -41.35
N ILE A 404 -5.16 2.51 -41.37
CA ILE A 404 -4.16 2.43 -42.45
C ILE A 404 -3.58 1.01 -42.56
N LEU A 405 -3.31 0.34 -41.44
CA LEU A 405 -2.74 -1.01 -41.41
C LEU A 405 -3.79 -2.14 -41.53
N GLY A 406 -5.07 -1.80 -41.72
CA GLY A 406 -6.16 -2.77 -41.78
C GLY A 406 -6.38 -3.54 -40.47
N ILE A 407 -6.04 -2.93 -39.33
CA ILE A 407 -6.26 -3.47 -37.98
C ILE A 407 -7.64 -3.02 -37.49
N SER A 408 -8.50 -3.96 -37.10
CA SER A 408 -9.84 -3.65 -36.60
C SER A 408 -9.80 -3.12 -35.16
N ASN A 409 -10.26 -1.89 -34.95
CA ASN A 409 -10.39 -1.27 -33.62
C ASN A 409 -11.17 -2.15 -32.63
N TRP A 410 -12.24 -2.79 -33.08
CA TRP A 410 -13.07 -3.65 -32.24
C TRP A 410 -12.36 -4.94 -31.84
N LYS A 411 -11.68 -5.61 -32.78
CA LYS A 411 -10.88 -6.80 -32.46
C LYS A 411 -9.73 -6.46 -31.51
N THR A 412 -9.10 -5.30 -31.70
CA THR A 412 -8.06 -4.81 -30.78
C THR A 412 -8.63 -4.51 -29.39
N PHE A 413 -9.79 -3.85 -29.30
CA PHE A 413 -10.51 -3.60 -28.04
C PHE A 413 -10.78 -4.90 -27.28
N LEU A 414 -11.35 -5.90 -27.96
CA LEU A 414 -11.62 -7.20 -27.35
C LEU A 414 -10.34 -7.87 -26.86
N LYS A 415 -9.24 -7.76 -27.61
CA LYS A 415 -7.95 -8.33 -27.18
C LYS A 415 -7.37 -7.62 -25.95
N PHE A 416 -7.48 -6.31 -25.87
CA PHE A 416 -7.11 -5.57 -24.65
C PHE A 416 -7.93 -6.03 -23.45
N GLN A 417 -9.24 -6.17 -23.60
CA GLN A 417 -10.12 -6.63 -22.51
C GLN A 417 -9.80 -8.07 -22.08
N GLU A 418 -9.45 -8.94 -23.02
CA GLU A 418 -9.00 -10.31 -22.72
C GLU A 418 -7.73 -10.28 -21.85
N ILE A 419 -6.70 -9.53 -22.25
CA ILE A 419 -5.44 -9.43 -21.49
C ILE A 419 -5.68 -8.79 -20.11
N ALA A 420 -6.51 -7.75 -20.05
CA ALA A 420 -6.89 -7.10 -18.80
C ALA A 420 -7.61 -8.07 -17.85
N LYS A 421 -8.50 -8.91 -18.38
CA LYS A 421 -9.20 -9.94 -17.60
C LYS A 421 -8.25 -11.04 -17.13
N THR A 422 -7.37 -11.56 -17.99
CA THR A 422 -6.35 -12.53 -17.58
C THR A 422 -5.44 -11.96 -16.49
N THR A 423 -5.12 -10.67 -16.55
CA THR A 423 -4.36 -9.97 -15.51
C THR A 423 -5.14 -9.86 -14.20
N GLU A 424 -6.45 -9.57 -14.26
CA GLU A 424 -7.34 -9.58 -13.09
C GLU A 424 -7.36 -10.97 -12.41
N ASP A 425 -7.47 -12.03 -13.20
CA ASP A 425 -7.54 -13.40 -12.71
C ASP A 425 -6.18 -13.86 -12.13
N PHE A 426 -5.07 -13.51 -12.79
CA PHE A 426 -3.71 -13.71 -12.27
C PHE A 426 -3.54 -13.07 -10.88
N ILE A 427 -4.00 -11.83 -10.71
CA ILE A 427 -3.82 -11.08 -9.46
C ILE A 427 -4.78 -11.56 -8.36
N THR A 428 -6.05 -11.77 -8.71
CA THR A 428 -7.10 -12.04 -7.71
C THR A 428 -7.27 -13.52 -7.39
N GLU A 429 -7.01 -14.40 -8.34
CA GLU A 429 -7.22 -15.86 -8.22
C GLU A 429 -5.90 -16.62 -8.20
N GLY A 430 -4.84 -16.04 -8.75
CA GLY A 430 -3.49 -16.61 -8.71
C GLY A 430 -3.24 -17.68 -9.76
N LEU A 431 -4.04 -17.69 -10.83
CA LEU A 431 -3.86 -18.53 -12.02
C LEU A 431 -2.54 -18.20 -12.74
N GLU A 432 -1.97 -19.14 -13.49
CA GLU A 432 -0.77 -18.83 -14.28
C GLU A 432 -1.10 -17.88 -15.43
N PHE A 433 -0.28 -16.84 -15.59
CA PHE A 433 -0.38 -15.94 -16.74
C PHE A 433 0.15 -16.65 -18.00
N ILE A 434 -0.75 -17.00 -18.92
CA ILE A 434 -0.40 -17.64 -20.19
C ILE A 434 0.28 -16.58 -21.10
N PRO A 435 1.52 -16.81 -21.57
CA PRO A 435 2.21 -15.86 -22.44
C PRO A 435 1.42 -15.62 -23.72
N ILE A 436 1.21 -14.35 -24.07
CA ILE A 436 0.49 -13.98 -25.29
C ILE A 436 1.37 -14.27 -26.51
N SER A 437 2.69 -14.33 -26.32
CA SER A 437 3.67 -14.71 -27.35
C SER A 437 3.51 -16.12 -27.93
N GLN A 438 2.72 -17.02 -27.32
CA GLN A 438 2.55 -18.40 -27.80
C GLN A 438 1.44 -18.62 -28.83
N ASN A 439 0.61 -17.62 -29.13
CA ASN A 439 -0.34 -17.70 -30.26
C ASN A 439 0.31 -17.18 -31.55
N VAL A 440 1.33 -17.89 -32.03
CA VAL A 440 1.76 -17.84 -33.43
C VAL A 440 1.21 -19.11 -34.08
N GLY A 441 0.18 -18.91 -34.90
CA GLY A 441 -0.57 -19.87 -35.73
C GLY A 441 -0.29 -21.37 -35.62
N THR A 442 -1.31 -22.12 -35.20
CA THR A 442 -1.82 -23.32 -35.91
C THR A 442 -3.23 -23.60 -35.37
N TYR A 443 -4.26 -23.33 -36.17
CA TYR A 443 -5.49 -24.12 -36.09
C TYR A 443 -5.20 -25.44 -36.79
N THR A 444 -4.80 -26.46 -36.04
CA THR A 444 -5.00 -27.84 -36.46
C THR A 444 -6.22 -28.32 -35.70
N LYS A 445 -7.30 -28.56 -36.44
CA LYS A 445 -8.41 -29.40 -35.98
C LYS A 445 -7.83 -30.77 -35.59
N ILE A 446 -8.45 -31.38 -34.59
CA ILE A 446 -8.32 -32.80 -34.24
C ILE A 446 -8.32 -33.66 -35.50
#